data_AF-A0A952RA24-F1
#
_entry.id   AF-A0A952RA24-F1
#
_cell.length_a   1.000
_cell.length_b   1.000
_cell.length_c   1.000
_cell.angle_alpha   90.00
_cell.angle_beta   90.00
_cell.angle_gamma   90.00
#
_symmetry.space_group_name_H-M   'P 1'
#
loop_
_entity.id
_entity.type
_entity.pdbx_description
1 polymer ?
#
loop_
_entity_poly.entity_id
_entity_poly.type
_entity_poly.pdbx_seq_one_letter_code
_entity_poly.pdbx_strand_id
1 'polypeptide(L)'
;MTLERLVWCGVVVVGLTVGCGKKESAPAPSAEPSAKAASTTGASASGEASAARKYFKQKCVVCHGEEGMGDGPGAAALNPKPRAFSDKEWQKSVDDAYLKKIIVGGGSAVGKSNIMPGNPDLEDPDKAEVVAELVKLVRRYGE
;
A
#
# COMPACT_ATOMS: atom_id res chain seq x y z
N MET A 1 -12.91 52.12 55.69
CA MET A 1 -13.60 51.87 54.41
C MET A 1 -14.23 50.48 54.50
N THR A 2 -15.44 50.36 55.05
CA THR A 2 -16.73 50.23 54.33
C THR A 2 -16.86 49.01 53.41
N LEU A 3 -17.81 48.13 53.80
CA LEU A 3 -18.80 47.38 52.97
C LEU A 3 -18.27 46.26 52.04
N GLU A 4 -18.88 45.09 51.83
CA GLU A 4 -20.16 44.48 52.24
C GLU A 4 -20.09 42.96 51.94
N ARG A 5 -20.47 42.09 52.89
CA ARG A 5 -21.64 41.18 52.81
C ARG A 5 -21.87 40.49 51.44
N LEU A 6 -21.72 39.17 51.37
CA LEU A 6 -22.87 38.26 51.54
C LEU A 6 -22.43 36.79 51.65
N VAL A 7 -22.87 36.18 52.75
CA VAL A 7 -22.93 34.74 52.99
C VAL A 7 -23.93 34.12 52.02
N TRP A 8 -23.57 33.01 51.38
CA TRP A 8 -24.53 31.93 51.18
C TRP A 8 -23.88 30.59 51.55
N CYS A 9 -24.34 30.06 52.68
CA CYS A 9 -24.18 28.69 53.12
C CYS A 9 -24.54 27.68 52.02
N GLY A 10 -23.63 26.73 51.81
CA GLY A 10 -23.88 25.55 50.98
C GLY A 10 -22.86 24.46 51.26
N VAL A 11 -22.91 23.90 52.48
CA VAL A 11 -22.35 22.59 52.84
C VAL A 11 -22.98 21.56 51.86
N VAL A 12 -22.26 20.61 51.26
CA VAL A 12 -22.02 19.26 51.80
C VAL A 12 -21.03 18.51 50.89
N VAL A 13 -19.88 18.18 51.49
CA VAL A 13 -19.11 16.91 51.48
C VAL A 13 -19.52 15.83 50.46
N VAL A 14 -18.55 15.34 49.68
CA VAL A 14 -18.13 13.92 49.64
C VAL A 14 -16.70 13.89 49.10
N GLY A 15 -15.76 13.58 49.99
CA GLY A 15 -14.48 13.02 49.60
C GLY A 15 -14.57 11.51 49.58
N LEU A 16 -13.76 10.85 48.76
CA LEU A 16 -12.96 9.70 49.20
C LEU A 16 -11.92 9.35 48.13
N THR A 17 -10.67 9.54 48.52
CA THR A 17 -9.46 8.94 47.94
C THR A 17 -9.47 7.43 48.10
N VAL A 18 -9.15 6.64 47.07
CA VAL A 18 -8.39 5.38 47.21
C VAL A 18 -7.65 5.11 45.91
N GLY A 19 -6.33 4.96 46.02
CA GLY A 19 -5.49 4.34 45.00
C GLY A 19 -4.97 2.97 45.44
N CYS A 20 -4.27 2.35 44.47
CA CYS A 20 -3.30 1.24 44.57
C CYS A 20 -3.80 -0.21 44.43
N GLY A 21 -3.24 -0.92 43.44
CA GLY A 21 -3.37 -2.37 43.31
C GLY A 21 -2.85 -2.95 42.00
N LYS A 22 -1.53 -3.04 41.83
CA LYS A 22 -0.83 -3.76 40.75
C LYS A 22 -0.90 -5.27 40.99
N LYS A 23 -1.26 -6.07 39.97
CA LYS A 23 -0.89 -7.49 39.88
C LYS A 23 -0.45 -7.86 38.46
N GLU A 24 0.71 -8.49 38.46
CA GLU A 24 1.56 -8.99 37.39
C GLU A 24 1.19 -10.45 37.06
N SER A 25 1.15 -10.77 35.76
CA SER A 25 1.43 -12.04 35.02
C SER A 25 0.87 -13.40 35.53
N ALA A 26 0.55 -14.42 34.73
CA ALA A 26 0.86 -14.89 33.36
C ALA A 26 -0.24 -15.95 33.00
N PRO A 27 -0.11 -16.91 32.04
CA PRO A 27 0.78 -17.06 30.88
C PRO A 27 0.01 -17.38 29.57
N ALA A 28 0.70 -17.32 28.43
CA ALA A 28 0.28 -18.06 27.23
C ALA A 28 0.64 -19.56 27.38
N PRO A 29 -0.15 -20.46 26.78
CA PRO A 29 0.49 -21.40 25.87
C PRO A 29 -0.23 -21.46 24.52
N SER A 30 0.54 -21.18 23.48
CA SER A 30 0.71 -22.01 22.28
C SER A 30 -0.40 -23.02 21.97
N ALA A 31 -1.18 -22.73 20.92
CA ALA A 31 -1.44 -23.67 19.83
C ALA A 31 -2.27 -22.97 18.74
N GLU A 32 -1.56 -22.32 17.82
CA GLU A 32 -2.04 -22.20 16.45
C GLU A 32 -2.29 -23.61 15.90
N PRO A 33 -3.42 -23.91 15.23
CA PRO A 33 -3.34 -24.78 14.09
C PRO A 33 -2.70 -23.95 12.98
N SER A 34 -1.40 -24.17 12.80
CA SER A 34 -0.68 -23.91 11.57
C SER A 34 -1.49 -24.50 10.40
N ALA A 35 -2.29 -23.65 9.74
CA ALA A 35 -2.81 -23.95 8.43
C ALA A 35 -1.70 -23.64 7.41
N LYS A 36 -0.64 -24.45 7.46
CA LYS A 36 0.15 -24.73 6.26
C LYS A 36 -0.72 -25.60 5.35
N ALA A 37 -1.72 -24.98 4.73
CA ALA A 37 -2.37 -25.51 3.55
C ALA A 37 -1.63 -24.87 2.37
N ALA A 38 -0.75 -25.66 1.75
CA ALA A 38 -0.22 -25.35 0.44
C ALA A 38 -1.38 -25.02 -0.51
N SER A 39 -1.48 -23.78 -0.98
CA SER A 39 -2.26 -23.48 -2.18
C SER A 39 -1.40 -23.82 -3.39
N THR A 40 -1.21 -25.12 -3.61
CA THR A 40 -0.79 -25.62 -4.92
C THR A 40 -2.02 -26.15 -5.63
N THR A 41 -2.94 -25.27 -6.03
CA THR A 41 -3.72 -25.39 -7.27
C THR A 41 -4.57 -24.12 -7.52
N GLY A 42 -4.24 -23.39 -8.58
CA GLY A 42 -5.21 -22.62 -9.37
C GLY A 42 -5.80 -21.37 -8.72
N ALA A 43 -4.96 -20.38 -8.43
CA ALA A 43 -5.40 -18.99 -8.47
C ALA A 43 -6.07 -18.76 -9.86
N SER A 44 -7.36 -18.43 -9.88
CA SER A 44 -8.15 -18.37 -11.12
C SER A 44 -7.85 -17.05 -11.82
N ALA A 45 -7.29 -17.08 -13.03
CA ALA A 45 -6.78 -15.91 -13.77
C ALA A 45 -7.62 -14.61 -13.69
N SER A 46 -8.94 -14.72 -13.54
CA SER A 46 -9.85 -13.58 -13.31
C SER A 46 -9.62 -12.87 -11.96
N GLY A 47 -9.35 -13.63 -10.91
CA GLY A 47 -9.02 -13.17 -9.56
C GLY A 47 -7.72 -12.38 -9.53
N GLU A 48 -6.65 -12.91 -10.12
CA GLU A 48 -5.34 -12.22 -10.13
C GLU A 48 -5.38 -11.01 -11.05
N ALA A 49 -6.09 -11.08 -12.17
CA ALA A 49 -6.33 -9.91 -13.03
C ALA A 49 -7.10 -8.81 -12.27
N SER A 50 -8.06 -9.19 -11.42
CA SER A 50 -8.79 -8.25 -10.56
C SER A 50 -7.91 -7.66 -9.47
N ALA A 51 -7.04 -8.47 -8.86
CA ALA A 51 -6.06 -8.02 -7.87
C ALA A 51 -5.05 -7.05 -8.49
N ALA A 52 -4.52 -7.35 -9.68
CA ALA A 52 -3.61 -6.49 -10.41
C ALA A 52 -4.24 -5.14 -10.77
N ARG A 53 -5.49 -5.13 -11.27
CA ARG A 53 -6.23 -3.88 -11.53
C ARG A 53 -6.41 -3.03 -10.27
N LYS A 54 -6.76 -3.66 -9.14
CA LYS A 54 -6.87 -2.95 -7.85
C LYS A 54 -5.53 -2.39 -7.41
N TYR A 55 -4.46 -3.17 -7.52
CA TYR A 55 -3.11 -2.76 -7.19
C TYR A 55 -2.67 -1.54 -8.03
N PHE A 56 -2.87 -1.61 -9.35
CA PHE A 56 -2.57 -0.52 -10.27
C PHE A 56 -3.31 0.77 -9.90
N LYS A 57 -4.62 0.66 -9.61
CA LYS A 57 -5.44 1.81 -9.18
C LYS A 57 -4.93 2.44 -7.87
N GLN A 58 -4.50 1.62 -6.92
CA GLN A 58 -4.08 2.10 -5.60
C GLN A 58 -2.66 2.68 -5.59
N LYS A 59 -1.76 2.15 -6.42
CA LYS A 59 -0.32 2.44 -6.33
C LYS A 59 0.25 3.15 -7.54
N CYS A 60 -0.29 2.93 -8.73
CA CYS A 60 0.33 3.35 -9.98
C CYS A 60 -0.35 4.59 -10.57
N VAL A 61 -1.68 4.69 -10.48
CA VAL A 61 -2.49 5.74 -11.14
C VAL A 61 -2.09 7.15 -10.72
N VAL A 62 -1.64 7.36 -9.48
CA VAL A 62 -1.21 8.68 -9.00
C VAL A 62 -0.11 9.29 -9.89
N CYS A 63 0.77 8.47 -10.46
CA CYS A 63 1.84 8.92 -11.36
C CYS A 63 1.56 8.55 -12.82
N HIS A 64 1.10 7.33 -13.07
CA HIS A 64 0.93 6.82 -14.44
C HIS A 64 -0.42 7.17 -15.08
N GLY A 65 -1.41 7.63 -14.31
CA GLY A 65 -2.78 7.87 -14.81
C GLY A 65 -3.60 6.57 -14.91
N GLU A 66 -4.93 6.69 -15.00
CA GLU A 66 -5.82 5.53 -15.13
C GLU A 66 -5.56 4.73 -16.41
N GLU A 67 -5.20 5.45 -17.47
CA GLU A 67 -4.89 4.91 -18.79
C GLU A 67 -3.39 4.69 -18.98
N GLY A 68 -2.54 4.91 -17.97
CA GLY A 68 -1.09 4.67 -18.12
C GLY A 68 -0.37 5.66 -19.03
N MET A 69 -0.92 6.85 -19.27
CA MET A 69 -0.35 7.88 -20.16
C MET A 69 0.74 8.74 -19.48
N GLY A 70 1.06 8.48 -18.22
CA GLY A 70 2.06 9.25 -17.48
C GLY A 70 1.57 10.65 -17.10
N ASP A 71 0.25 10.81 -16.98
CA ASP A 71 -0.48 12.04 -16.74
C ASP A 71 -1.32 11.99 -15.45
N GLY A 72 -0.96 11.08 -14.53
CA GLY A 72 -1.57 11.02 -13.21
C GLY A 72 -1.44 12.35 -12.46
N PRO A 73 -2.28 12.62 -11.44
CA PRO A 73 -2.28 13.89 -10.72
C PRO A 73 -0.92 14.27 -10.10
N GLY A 74 -0.09 13.29 -9.77
CA GLY A 74 1.29 13.50 -9.28
C GLY A 74 2.32 13.72 -10.40
N ALA A 75 2.01 13.36 -11.65
CA ALA A 75 2.97 13.38 -12.76
C ALA A 75 3.48 14.78 -13.12
N ALA A 76 2.65 15.81 -12.94
CA ALA A 76 3.01 17.20 -13.26
C ALA A 76 4.22 17.71 -12.43
N ALA A 77 4.44 17.14 -11.24
CA ALA A 77 5.53 17.51 -10.35
C ALA A 77 6.82 16.68 -10.57
N LEU A 78 6.81 15.72 -11.49
CA LEU A 78 7.92 14.78 -11.68
C LEU A 78 8.80 15.17 -12.87
N ASN A 79 10.11 15.15 -12.67
CA ASN A 79 11.10 15.27 -13.72
C ASN A 79 12.17 14.16 -13.55
N PRO A 80 12.28 13.18 -14.48
CA PRO A 80 11.46 13.03 -15.67
C PRO A 80 10.00 12.67 -15.36
N LYS A 81 9.09 13.01 -16.27
CA LYS A 81 7.70 12.54 -16.20
C LYS A 81 7.64 11.01 -16.38
N PRO A 82 6.66 10.32 -15.79
CA PRO A 82 6.40 8.92 -16.08
C PRO A 82 6.15 8.73 -17.59
N ARG A 83 6.64 7.61 -18.12
CA ARG A 83 6.45 7.27 -19.53
C ARG A 83 4.99 6.87 -19.79
N ALA A 84 4.46 7.28 -20.94
CA ALA A 84 3.20 6.76 -21.46
C ALA A 84 3.38 5.31 -21.97
N PHE A 85 2.54 4.39 -21.52
CA PHE A 85 2.61 2.99 -21.95
C PHE A 85 2.18 2.77 -23.41
N SER A 86 1.54 3.77 -24.03
CA SER A 86 1.18 3.77 -25.45
C SER A 86 2.35 4.05 -26.41
N ASP A 87 3.54 4.36 -25.90
CA ASP A 87 4.74 4.50 -26.71
C ASP A 87 5.15 3.14 -27.31
N LYS A 88 4.78 2.93 -28.58
CA LYS A 88 5.00 1.67 -29.29
C LYS A 88 6.47 1.34 -29.50
N GLU A 89 7.33 2.35 -29.68
CA GLU A 89 8.76 2.13 -29.85
C GLU A 89 9.39 1.70 -28.53
N TRP A 90 8.99 2.31 -27.42
CA TRP A 90 9.39 1.84 -26.10
C TRP A 90 8.89 0.42 -25.81
N GLN A 91 7.62 0.11 -26.10
CA GLN A 91 7.05 -1.22 -25.89
C GLN A 91 7.84 -2.31 -26.63
N LYS A 92 8.24 -2.05 -27.88
CA LYS A 92 9.09 -2.96 -28.66
C LYS A 92 10.51 -3.09 -28.10
N SER A 93 11.01 -2.05 -27.44
CA SER A 93 12.39 -2.00 -26.91
C SER A 93 12.59 -2.77 -25.60
N VAL A 94 11.52 -3.15 -24.92
CA VAL A 94 11.56 -3.84 -23.61
C VAL A 94 10.82 -5.17 -23.65
N ASP A 95 11.29 -6.13 -22.87
CA ASP A 95 10.64 -7.42 -22.68
C ASP A 95 9.83 -7.47 -21.36
N ASP A 96 9.10 -8.56 -21.16
CA ASP A 96 8.25 -8.74 -19.97
C ASP A 96 9.08 -8.89 -18.69
N ALA A 97 10.32 -9.37 -18.80
CA ALA A 97 11.25 -9.46 -17.69
C ALA A 97 11.67 -8.06 -17.20
N TYR A 98 11.94 -7.14 -18.12
CA TYR A 98 12.18 -5.73 -17.81
C TYR A 98 10.96 -5.12 -17.11
N LEU A 99 9.74 -5.35 -17.63
CA LEU A 99 8.52 -4.83 -17.02
C LEU A 99 8.30 -5.38 -15.61
N LYS A 100 8.47 -6.69 -15.41
CA LYS A 100 8.43 -7.29 -14.07
C LYS A 100 9.45 -6.63 -13.14
N LYS A 101 10.70 -6.46 -13.61
CA LYS A 101 11.79 -5.90 -12.80
C LYS A 101 11.53 -4.47 -12.37
N ILE A 102 11.02 -3.60 -13.27
CA ILE A 102 10.71 -2.21 -12.94
C ILE A 102 9.44 -2.08 -12.07
N ILE A 103 8.45 -2.96 -12.25
CA ILE A 103 7.25 -2.97 -11.40
C ILE A 103 7.61 -3.35 -9.96
N VAL A 104 8.41 -4.40 -9.78
CA VAL A 104 8.77 -4.90 -8.45
C VAL A 104 9.87 -4.04 -7.81
N GLY A 105 10.93 -3.73 -8.54
CA GLY A 105 12.12 -3.04 -8.02
C GLY A 105 12.16 -1.54 -8.25
N GLY A 106 11.18 -0.97 -8.94
CA GLY A 106 11.15 0.46 -9.29
C GLY A 106 12.17 0.83 -10.37
N GLY A 107 12.29 2.13 -10.64
CA GLY A 107 13.18 2.63 -11.68
C GLY A 107 14.65 2.29 -11.44
N SER A 108 15.12 2.33 -10.20
CA SER A 108 16.51 2.00 -9.84
C SER A 108 16.91 0.58 -10.23
N ALA A 109 15.99 -0.39 -10.18
CA ALA A 109 16.29 -1.79 -10.51
C ALA A 109 16.66 -2.00 -11.99
N VAL A 110 16.32 -1.03 -12.85
CA VAL A 110 16.60 -1.03 -14.29
C VAL A 110 17.42 0.19 -14.74
N GLY A 111 18.13 0.84 -13.81
CA GLY A 111 18.98 1.99 -14.13
C GLY A 111 18.20 3.24 -14.57
N LYS A 112 16.96 3.40 -14.12
CA LYS A 112 16.13 4.59 -14.30
C LYS A 112 16.03 5.38 -12.99
N SER A 113 15.33 6.51 -13.04
CA SER A 113 15.12 7.38 -11.87
C SER A 113 14.46 6.61 -10.72
N ASN A 114 14.94 6.84 -9.50
CA ASN A 114 14.35 6.32 -8.27
C ASN A 114 12.99 6.95 -7.91
N ILE A 115 12.54 7.95 -8.70
CA ILE A 115 11.20 8.55 -8.59
C ILE A 115 10.09 7.51 -8.81
N MET A 116 10.33 6.48 -9.64
CA MET A 116 9.44 5.33 -9.70
C MET A 116 9.82 4.36 -8.57
N PRO A 117 9.08 4.32 -7.46
CA PRO A 117 9.42 3.46 -6.34
C PRO A 117 9.22 1.99 -6.70
N GLY A 118 9.97 1.13 -6.01
CA GLY A 118 9.71 -0.30 -6.03
C GLY A 118 8.48 -0.67 -5.19
N ASN A 119 7.98 -1.86 -5.45
CA ASN A 119 6.85 -2.49 -4.79
C ASN A 119 7.34 -3.82 -4.17
N PRO A 120 8.10 -3.79 -3.07
CA PRO A 120 8.74 -4.98 -2.50
C PRO A 120 7.73 -6.02 -2.02
N ASP A 121 6.49 -5.62 -1.75
CA ASP A 121 5.43 -6.56 -1.41
C ASP A 121 5.06 -7.50 -2.58
N LEU A 122 5.41 -7.14 -3.82
CA LEU A 122 5.22 -7.97 -5.02
C LEU A 122 6.36 -9.00 -5.24
N GLU A 123 7.37 -9.02 -4.37
CA GLU A 123 8.40 -10.08 -4.36
C GLU A 123 7.87 -11.39 -3.76
N ASP A 124 6.74 -11.33 -3.06
CA ASP A 124 6.05 -12.49 -2.51
C ASP A 124 5.70 -13.49 -3.63
N PRO A 125 6.13 -14.77 -3.54
CA PRO A 125 5.81 -15.78 -4.54
C PRO A 125 4.29 -15.96 -4.75
N ASP A 126 3.48 -15.72 -3.73
CA ASP A 126 2.01 -15.82 -3.83
C ASP A 126 1.39 -14.71 -4.68
N LYS A 127 2.17 -13.69 -5.07
CA LYS A 127 1.75 -12.60 -5.96
C LYS A 127 2.35 -12.68 -7.37
N ALA A 128 3.01 -13.78 -7.72
CA ALA A 128 3.65 -13.93 -9.02
C ALA A 128 2.68 -13.69 -10.19
N GLU A 129 1.48 -14.23 -10.13
CA GLU A 129 0.42 -14.05 -11.13
C GLU A 129 -0.14 -12.62 -11.13
N VAL A 130 -0.23 -11.96 -9.96
CA VAL A 130 -0.60 -10.53 -9.89
C VAL A 130 0.42 -9.67 -10.63
N VAL A 131 1.71 -9.97 -10.47
CA VAL A 131 2.78 -9.28 -11.21
C VAL A 131 2.68 -9.57 -12.71
N ALA A 132 2.41 -10.81 -13.10
CA ALA A 132 2.20 -11.15 -14.51
C ALA A 132 1.01 -10.38 -15.11
N GLU A 133 -0.10 -10.24 -14.38
CA GLU A 133 -1.26 -9.45 -14.81
C GLU A 133 -0.98 -7.94 -14.84
N LEU A 134 -0.13 -7.41 -13.95
CA LEU A 134 0.35 -6.03 -14.05
C LEU A 134 1.20 -5.82 -15.31
N VAL A 135 2.07 -6.77 -15.66
CA VAL A 135 2.82 -6.74 -16.92
C VAL A 135 1.88 -6.72 -18.12
N LYS A 136 0.87 -7.60 -18.16
CA LYS A 136 -0.17 -7.60 -19.22
C LYS A 136 -0.92 -6.27 -19.28
N LEU A 137 -1.23 -5.68 -18.13
CA LEU A 137 -1.88 -4.37 -18.08
C LEU A 137 -1.01 -3.28 -18.74
N VAL A 138 0.30 -3.30 -18.53
CA VAL A 138 1.22 -2.37 -19.21
C VAL A 138 1.30 -2.66 -20.70
N ARG A 139 1.32 -3.93 -21.10
CA ARG A 139 1.40 -4.35 -22.53
C ARG A 139 0.19 -3.95 -23.36
N ARG A 140 -1.02 -4.01 -22.79
CA ARG A 140 -2.28 -3.73 -23.51
C ARG A 140 -2.32 -2.36 -24.21
N TYR A 141 -1.49 -1.40 -23.76
CA TYR A 141 -1.44 -0.06 -24.32
C TYR A 141 -0.52 0.05 -25.55
N GLY A 142 0.37 -0.92 -25.76
CA GLY A 142 1.29 -0.95 -26.90
C GLY A 142 0.71 -1.59 -28.16
N GLU A 143 -0.42 -2.29 -28.04
CA GLU A 143 -1.09 -3.01 -29.13
C GLU A 143 -1.67 -2.06 -30.18
#